data_AF-A0A2V9SHR2-F1
#
_entry.id   AF-A0A2V9SHR2-F1
#
_cell.length_a   1.000
_cell.length_b   1.000
_cell.length_c   1.000
_cell.angle_alpha   90.00
_cell.angle_beta   90.00
_cell.angle_gamma   90.00
#
_symmetry.space_group_name_H-M   'P 1'
#
loop_
_entity.id
_entity.type
_entity.pdbx_description
1 polymer ?
#
loop_
_entity_poly.entity_id
_entity_poly.type
_entity_poly.pdbx_seq_one_letter_code
_entity_poly.pdbx_strand_id
1 'polypeptide(L)' 'MTYNSLGKSPLGLRPAEAGFEPGATTILFVEDEKLVREVACEILQSAGHRALQAQCAAEARRMFEQEEDVNL' A
#
# COMPACT_ATOMS: atom_id res chain seq x y z
N MET A 1 8.75 26.99 19.79
CA MET A 1 9.76 25.93 19.71
C MET A 1 9.79 25.43 18.28
N THR A 2 10.89 25.69 17.58
CA THR A 2 11.08 25.47 16.15
C THR A 2 11.65 24.08 15.90
N TYR A 3 11.06 23.30 15.00
CA TYR A 3 11.75 22.23 14.29
C TYR A 3 11.27 22.20 12.84
N ASN A 4 11.90 23.01 12.00
CA ASN A 4 12.01 22.72 10.58
C ASN A 4 13.32 21.97 10.39
N SER A 5 13.29 20.76 9.83
CA SER A 5 14.30 20.26 8.89
C SER A 5 14.06 18.79 8.53
N LEU A 6 13.85 18.59 7.22
CA LEU A 6 14.43 17.53 6.40
C LEU A 6 13.90 16.10 6.57
N GLY A 7 12.86 15.81 5.81
CA GLY A 7 12.47 14.45 5.43
C GLY A 7 11.97 14.40 3.99
N LYS A 8 12.77 14.87 3.01
CA LYS A 8 12.57 14.46 1.61
C LYS A 8 13.01 13.01 1.50
N SER A 9 12.12 12.09 1.84
CA SER A 9 12.27 10.68 1.51
C SER A 9 12.06 10.52 0.00
N PRO A 10 13.00 9.91 -0.74
CA PRO A 10 12.89 9.72 -2.19
C PRO A 10 11.80 8.72 -2.59
N LEU A 11 11.06 8.15 -1.61
CA LEU A 11 10.05 7.13 -1.82
C LEU A 11 8.66 7.52 -1.30
N GLY A 12 8.45 8.71 -0.73
CA GLY A 12 7.11 9.23 -0.40
C GLY A 12 6.24 8.40 0.57
N LEU A 13 6.68 7.22 1.02
CA LEU A 13 5.92 6.34 1.90
C LEU A 13 6.00 6.90 3.33
N ARG A 14 4.98 7.66 3.73
CA ARG A 14 4.73 7.92 5.15
C ARG A 14 4.32 6.60 5.81
N PRO A 15 4.91 6.24 6.96
CA PRO A 15 4.52 5.04 7.66
C PRO A 15 3.11 5.22 8.24
N ALA A 16 2.14 4.47 7.72
CA ALA A 16 0.89 4.04 8.38
C ALA A 16 0.01 5.09 9.12
N GLU A 17 0.19 6.39 8.87
CA GLU A 17 -0.75 7.45 9.27
C GLU A 17 -1.56 7.96 8.07
N ALA A 18 -1.99 7.06 7.19
CA ALA A 18 -3.01 7.37 6.20
C ALA A 18 -4.31 7.63 6.96
N GLY A 19 -4.60 8.91 7.24
CA GLY A 19 -5.93 9.35 7.62
C GLY A 19 -6.93 8.71 6.66
N PHE A 20 -7.84 7.92 7.23
CA PHE A 20 -8.85 7.18 6.50
C PHE A 20 -9.89 8.18 5.98
N GLU A 21 -9.57 8.84 4.87
CA GLU A 21 -10.59 9.48 4.06
C GLU A 21 -11.53 8.36 3.58
N PRO A 22 -12.87 8.49 3.71
CA PRO A 22 -13.83 7.47 3.27
C PRO A 22 -13.96 7.40 1.73
N GLY A 23 -12.83 7.38 1.04
CA GLY A 23 -12.67 7.07 -0.38
C GLY A 23 -11.89 5.77 -0.54
N ALA A 24 -12.25 4.96 -1.53
CA ALA A 24 -11.67 3.64 -1.78
C ALA A 24 -10.17 3.72 -2.15
N THR A 25 -9.29 3.76 -1.16
CA THR A 25 -7.84 3.69 -1.35
C THR A 25 -7.44 2.30 -1.84
N THR A 26 -6.50 2.25 -2.79
CA THR A 26 -5.88 1.00 -3.24
C THR A 26 -4.67 0.67 -2.36
N ILE A 27 -4.63 -0.54 -1.80
CA ILE A 27 -3.59 -1.02 -0.88
C ILE A 27 -2.87 -2.20 -1.53
N LEU A 28 -1.55 -2.13 -1.64
CA LEU A 28 -0.70 -3.25 -2.05
C LEU A 28 -0.24 -4.02 -0.81
N PHE A 29 -0.74 -5.25 -0.65
CA PHE A 29 -0.44 -6.13 0.48
C PHE A 29 0.52 -7.24 0.05
N VAL A 30 1.68 -7.32 0.71
CA VAL A 30 2.75 -8.30 0.41
C VAL A 30 2.86 -9.28 1.56
N GLU A 31 2.55 -10.54 1.29
CA GLU A 31 2.52 -11.60 2.30
C GLU A 31 2.90 -12.93 1.67
N ASP A 32 3.83 -13.68 2.26
CA ASP A 32 4.37 -14.90 1.65
C ASP A 32 3.43 -16.09 1.86
N GLU A 33 2.80 -16.17 3.03
CA GLU A 33 1.86 -17.24 3.36
C GLU A 33 0.49 -17.01 2.70
N LYS A 34 0.03 -18.01 1.94
CA LYS A 34 -1.22 -17.91 1.18
C LYS A 34 -2.45 -17.63 2.06
N LEU A 35 -2.60 -18.37 3.16
CA LEU A 35 -3.78 -18.25 4.02
C LEU A 35 -3.85 -16.86 4.68
N VAL A 36 -2.73 -16.38 5.20
CA VAL A 36 -2.63 -15.05 5.81
C VAL A 36 -2.93 -13.97 4.77
N ARG A 37 -2.38 -14.10 3.56
CA ARG A 37 -2.63 -13.16 2.45
C ARG A 37 -4.10 -13.06 2.07
N GLU A 38 -4.77 -14.20 1.94
CA GLU A 38 -6.19 -14.27 1.59
C GLU A 38 -7.07 -13.63 2.68
N VAL A 39 -6.89 -14.04 3.94
CA VAL A 39 -7.67 -13.51 5.07
C VAL A 39 -7.47 -12.00 5.24
N ALA A 40 -6.23 -11.52 5.18
CA ALA A 40 -5.94 -10.10 5.30
C ALA A 40 -6.60 -9.28 4.17
N CYS A 41 -6.62 -9.80 2.94
CA CYS A 41 -7.27 -9.13 1.82
C CYS A 41 -8.79 -9.08 1.93
N GLU A 42 -9.42 -10.14 2.44
CA GLU A 42 -10.86 -10.11 2.72
C GLU A 42 -11.21 -9.03 3.75
N ILE A 43 -10.37 -8.86 4.78
CA ILE A 43 -10.55 -7.81 5.80
C ILE A 43 -10.42 -6.42 5.17
N LEU A 44 -9.38 -6.20 4.34
CA LEU A 44 -9.16 -4.92 3.66
C LEU A 44 -10.30 -4.58 2.69
N GLN A 45 -10.79 -5.56 1.94
CA GLN A 45 -11.93 -5.40 1.04
C GLN A 45 -13.22 -5.12 1.79
N SER A 46 -13.46 -5.83 2.90
CA SER A 46 -14.62 -5.60 3.78
C SER A 46 -14.60 -4.22 4.43
N ALA A 47 -13.40 -3.64 4.64
CA ALA A 47 -13.24 -2.26 5.10
C ALA A 47 -13.47 -1.21 3.99
N GLY A 48 -13.74 -1.63 2.74
CA GLY A 48 -14.02 -0.73 1.62
C GLY A 48 -12.80 -0.33 0.79
N HIS A 49 -11.66 -1.01 0.98
CA HIS A 49 -10.46 -0.77 0.18
C HIS A 49 -10.34 -1.72 -1.01
N ARG A 50 -9.58 -1.30 -2.02
CA ARG A 50 -9.13 -2.20 -3.08
C ARG A 50 -7.80 -2.83 -2.65
N ALA A 51 -7.79 -4.13 -2.40
CA ALA A 51 -6.56 -4.83 -1.99
C ALA A 51 -5.90 -5.52 -3.20
N LEU A 52 -4.67 -5.12 -3.53
CA LEU A 52 -3.78 -5.82 -4.47
C LEU A 52 -2.90 -6.79 -3.66
N GLN A 53 -2.73 -8.00 -4.17
CA GLN A 53 -2.05 -9.09 -3.47
C GLN A 53 -0.72 -9.41 -4.14
N ALA A 54 0.35 -9.50 -3.36
CA ALA A 54 1.63 -10.01 -3.82
C ALA A 54 2.17 -11.06 -2.84
N GLN A 55 2.71 -12.15 -3.37
CA GLN A 55 3.30 -13.22 -2.55
C GLN A 55 4.76 -12.93 -2.17
N CYS A 56 5.39 -11.94 -2.80
CA CYS A 56 6.77 -11.56 -2.53
C CYS A 56 7.08 -10.14 -3.02
N ALA A 57 8.22 -9.60 -2.58
CA ALA A 57 8.67 -8.26 -2.96
C ALA A 57 8.87 -8.08 -4.48
N ALA A 58 9.27 -9.13 -5.19
CA ALA A 58 9.47 -9.07 -6.64
C ALA A 58 8.14 -8.91 -7.41
N GLU A 59 7.10 -9.60 -6.95
CA GLU A 59 5.75 -9.44 -7.49
C GLU A 59 5.15 -8.08 -7.13
N ALA A 60 5.30 -7.67 -5.86
CA ALA A 60 4.84 -6.38 -5.38
C ALA A 60 5.44 -5.23 -6.20
N ARG A 61 6.74 -5.28 -6.46
CA ARG A 61 7.43 -4.25 -7.24
C ARG A 61 6.90 -4.18 -8.68
N ARG A 62 6.68 -5.32 -9.34
CA ARG A 62 6.11 -5.35 -10.70
C ARG A 62 4.71 -4.74 -10.74
N MET A 63 3.87 -5.07 -9.75
CA MET A 63 2.52 -4.50 -9.66
C MET A 63 2.54 -2.99 -9.39
N PHE A 64 3.44 -2.54 -8.52
CA PHE A 64 3.61 -1.12 -8.23
C PHE A 64 4.05 -0.31 -9.46
N GLU A 65 5.08 -0.80 -10.17
CA GLU A 65 5.56 -0.19 -11.41
C GLU A 65 4.48 -0.15 -12.51
N GLN A 66 3.64 -1.19 -12.60
CA GLN A 66 2.54 -1.25 -13.57
C GLN A 66 1.43 -0.23 -13.29
N GLU A 67 1.14 0.08 -12.02
CA GLU A 67 0.09 1.05 -11.65
C GLU A 67 0.60 2.50 -11.71
N GLU A 68 1.91 2.75 -11.51
CA GLU A 68 2.49 4.10 -11.71
C GLU A 68 2.40 4.56 -13.18
N ASP A 69 2.56 3.65 -14.14
CA ASP A 69 2.57 3.97 -15.58
C ASP A 69 1.17 4.32 -16.13
N VAL A 70 0.10 4.05 -15.37
CA VAL A 70 -1.29 4.31 -15.78
C VAL A 70 -1.82 5.66 -15.27
N ASN A 71 -1.04 6.40 -14.46
CA ASN A 71 -1.47 7.63 -13.81
C ASN A 71 -0.64 8.87 -14.20
N LEU A 72 -0.10 8.89 -15.42
CA LEU A 72 0.56 10.02 -16.09
C LEU A 72 -0.33 10.60 -17.22
#